data_AF-A0A6A8QFS4-F1
#
_entry.id   AF-A0A6A8QFS4-F1
#
_cell.length_a   1.000
_cell.length_b   1.000
_cell.length_c   1.000
_cell.angle_alpha   90.00
_cell.angle_beta   90.00
_cell.angle_gamma   90.00
#
_symmetry.space_group_name_H-M   'P 1'
#
loop_
_entity.id
_entity.type
_entity.pdbx_description
1 polymer ?
#
loop_
_entity_poly.entity_id
_entity_poly.type
_entity_poly.pdbx_seq_one_letter_code
_entity_poly.pdbx_strand_id
1 'polypeptide(L)'
;LARPDSRVLGLVGAGVQAVTQAHALSRLFPLSRILAHDICPVTLASLPRRLAFLDIPVEPALPWRIEAEADILCTATSVAVGAGPVIAGADLKPHLHINAVGSDYPGKCELPRFLLESALVVPDLADQARREGECQVLEEERIGPELHRIVKQADGLTGWRDRLTVFDSTGIPFEDALALDLITDLARRAGIGRDIAFADLEAGAPKDPYWGTTATAVPEERRAVR
;
A
#
# COMPACT_ATOMS: atom_id res chain seq x y z
N LEU A 1 -7.30 -13.53 3.58
CA LEU A 1 -8.72 -13.28 3.89
C LEU A 1 -9.62 -13.65 2.71
N ALA A 2 -9.18 -13.40 1.47
CA ALA A 2 -9.83 -13.97 0.28
C ALA A 2 -9.89 -15.51 0.27
N ARG A 3 -10.83 -16.05 -0.50
CA ARG A 3 -10.90 -17.47 -0.82
C ARG A 3 -9.67 -17.95 -1.62
N PRO A 4 -9.15 -19.15 -1.36
CA PRO A 4 -7.97 -19.67 -2.06
C PRO A 4 -8.23 -19.95 -3.56
N ASP A 5 -9.49 -20.12 -3.95
CA ASP A 5 -9.91 -20.38 -5.32
C ASP A 5 -10.38 -19.12 -6.07
N SER A 6 -10.12 -17.92 -5.55
CA SER A 6 -10.42 -16.64 -6.21
C SER A 6 -9.77 -16.55 -7.61
N ARG A 7 -10.55 -16.16 -8.61
CA ARG A 7 -10.15 -16.16 -10.03
C ARG A 7 -10.22 -14.80 -10.71
N VAL A 8 -10.99 -13.86 -10.17
CA VAL A 8 -11.21 -12.54 -10.77
C VAL A 8 -10.69 -11.46 -9.83
N LEU A 9 -9.70 -10.71 -10.29
CA LEU A 9 -9.18 -9.54 -9.59
C LEU A 9 -9.79 -8.26 -10.17
N GLY A 10 -10.39 -7.45 -9.32
CA GLY A 10 -10.80 -6.08 -9.61
C GLY A 10 -9.73 -5.08 -9.18
N LEU A 11 -9.46 -4.09 -10.02
CA LEU A 11 -8.56 -2.97 -9.71
C LEU A 11 -9.30 -1.65 -9.94
N VAL A 12 -9.49 -0.86 -8.89
CA VAL A 12 -9.99 0.52 -8.99
C VAL A 12 -8.85 1.46 -8.62
N GLY A 13 -8.40 2.22 -9.61
CA GLY A 13 -7.08 2.85 -9.63
C GLY A 13 -6.11 1.99 -10.42
N ALA A 14 -5.67 2.48 -11.58
CA ALA A 14 -4.73 1.81 -12.47
C ALA A 14 -3.33 2.43 -12.37
N GLY A 15 -2.98 3.04 -11.24
CA GLY A 15 -1.69 3.70 -11.02
C GLY A 15 -0.51 2.74 -10.82
N VAL A 16 0.49 3.19 -10.06
CA VAL A 16 1.70 2.40 -9.75
C VAL A 16 1.34 1.18 -8.91
N GLN A 17 0.54 1.37 -7.86
CA GLN A 17 0.17 0.29 -6.92
C GLN A 17 -0.63 -0.84 -7.59
N ALA A 18 -1.41 -0.55 -8.63
CA ALA A 18 -2.13 -1.58 -9.38
C ALA A 18 -1.21 -2.69 -9.92
N VAL A 19 0.04 -2.34 -10.27
CA VAL A 19 1.03 -3.28 -10.80
C VAL A 19 1.49 -4.26 -9.73
N THR A 20 1.88 -3.75 -8.57
CA THR A 20 2.38 -4.57 -7.45
C THR A 20 1.26 -5.36 -6.78
N GLN A 21 0.05 -4.80 -6.67
CA GLN A 21 -1.14 -5.50 -6.19
C GLN A 21 -1.47 -6.72 -7.07
N ALA A 22 -1.56 -6.52 -8.40
CA ALA A 22 -1.80 -7.61 -9.34
C ALA A 22 -0.69 -8.66 -9.30
N HIS A 23 0.57 -8.22 -9.26
CA HIS A 23 1.72 -9.13 -9.19
C HIS A 23 1.68 -9.98 -7.92
N ALA A 24 1.58 -9.38 -6.74
CA ALA A 24 1.57 -10.10 -5.47
C ALA A 24 0.40 -11.10 -5.39
N LEU A 25 -0.80 -10.69 -5.79
CA LEU A 25 -1.98 -11.56 -5.75
C LEU A 25 -1.90 -12.70 -6.78
N SER A 26 -1.34 -12.47 -7.97
CA SER A 26 -1.14 -13.54 -8.96
C SER A 26 -0.19 -14.66 -8.49
N ARG A 27 0.68 -14.37 -7.52
CA ARG A 27 1.57 -15.37 -6.91
C ARG A 27 0.86 -16.28 -5.92
N LEU A 28 -0.30 -15.84 -5.40
CA LEU A 28 -1.03 -16.50 -4.31
C LEU A 28 -2.35 -17.12 -4.76
N PHE A 29 -2.97 -16.57 -5.81
CA PHE A 29 -4.28 -16.97 -6.29
C PHE A 29 -4.25 -17.40 -7.76
N PRO A 30 -5.09 -18.38 -8.18
CA PRO A 30 -5.19 -18.82 -9.56
C PRO A 30 -6.01 -17.85 -10.43
N LEU A 31 -5.56 -16.58 -10.47
CA LEU A 31 -6.22 -15.51 -11.20
C LEU A 31 -6.29 -15.84 -12.70
N SER A 32 -7.48 -15.66 -13.28
CA SER A 32 -7.78 -15.96 -14.68
C SER A 32 -8.01 -14.70 -15.52
N ARG A 33 -8.35 -13.58 -14.87
CA ARG A 33 -8.54 -12.27 -15.50
C ARG A 33 -8.49 -11.15 -14.48
N ILE A 34 -8.19 -9.95 -14.96
CA ILE A 34 -8.17 -8.70 -14.20
C ILE A 34 -9.16 -7.73 -14.84
N LEU A 35 -10.09 -7.20 -14.05
CA LEU A 35 -10.97 -6.11 -14.45
C LEU A 35 -10.43 -4.81 -13.85
N ALA A 36 -10.24 -3.77 -14.66
CA ALA A 36 -9.60 -2.54 -14.21
C ALA A 36 -10.42 -1.30 -14.54
N HIS A 37 -10.43 -0.34 -13.61
CA HIS A 37 -11.01 0.98 -13.77
C HIS A 37 -10.04 2.06 -13.30
N ASP A 38 -10.04 3.19 -14.01
CA ASP A 38 -9.40 4.43 -13.57
C ASP A 38 -10.16 5.61 -14.19
N ILE A 39 -10.25 6.72 -13.47
CA ILE A 39 -10.84 7.96 -13.98
C ILE A 39 -9.96 8.59 -15.06
N CYS A 40 -8.66 8.32 -15.05
CA CYS A 40 -7.72 8.75 -16.08
C CYS A 40 -7.63 7.69 -17.19
N PRO A 41 -8.12 7.98 -18.41
CA PRO A 41 -8.13 7.00 -19.49
C PRO A 41 -6.71 6.58 -19.92
N VAL A 42 -5.71 7.46 -19.74
CA VAL A 42 -4.31 7.18 -20.09
C VAL A 42 -3.69 6.15 -19.15
N THR A 43 -3.94 6.25 -17.84
CA THR A 43 -3.42 5.28 -16.86
C THR A 43 -4.07 3.92 -17.09
N LEU A 44 -5.39 3.88 -17.28
CA LEU A 44 -6.14 2.66 -17.60
C LEU A 44 -5.66 1.99 -18.89
N ALA A 45 -5.57 2.73 -19.99
CA ALA A 45 -5.15 2.20 -21.29
C ALA A 45 -3.71 1.64 -21.27
N SER A 46 -2.84 2.17 -20.40
CA SER A 46 -1.46 1.69 -20.26
C SER A 46 -1.32 0.43 -19.39
N LEU A 47 -2.34 0.08 -18.59
CA LEU A 47 -2.25 -0.97 -17.58
C LEU A 47 -1.98 -2.36 -18.17
N PRO A 48 -2.65 -2.81 -19.27
CA PRO A 48 -2.37 -4.12 -19.85
C PRO A 48 -0.89 -4.31 -20.24
N ARG A 49 -0.25 -3.26 -20.78
CA ARG A 49 1.18 -3.29 -21.11
C ARG A 49 2.06 -3.44 -19.87
N ARG A 50 1.71 -2.77 -18.77
CA ARG A 50 2.45 -2.85 -17.50
C ARG A 50 2.28 -4.20 -16.81
N LEU A 51 1.15 -4.88 -17.02
CA LEU A 51 0.84 -6.20 -16.46
C LEU A 51 1.14 -7.37 -17.40
N ALA A 52 1.66 -7.11 -18.61
CA ALA A 52 1.88 -8.14 -19.62
C ALA A 52 2.75 -9.31 -19.13
N PHE A 53 3.68 -9.05 -18.18
CA PHE A 53 4.55 -10.07 -17.58
C PHE A 53 3.81 -11.10 -16.70
N LEU A 54 2.53 -10.89 -16.41
CA LEU A 54 1.71 -11.82 -15.63
C LEU A 54 1.00 -12.87 -16.49
N ASP A 55 0.94 -12.69 -17.81
CA ASP A 55 0.16 -13.52 -18.73
C ASP A 55 -1.33 -13.68 -18.33
N ILE A 56 -1.89 -12.68 -17.64
CA ILE A 56 -3.30 -12.62 -17.25
C ILE A 56 -4.01 -11.55 -18.09
N PRO A 57 -5.16 -11.87 -18.73
CA PRO A 57 -5.96 -10.88 -19.45
C PRO A 57 -6.39 -9.71 -18.55
N VAL A 58 -6.19 -8.48 -19.04
CA VAL A 58 -6.61 -7.24 -18.36
C VAL A 58 -7.67 -6.55 -19.21
N GLU A 59 -8.87 -6.42 -18.67
CA GLU A 59 -10.01 -5.79 -19.33
C GLU A 59 -10.40 -4.47 -18.64
N PRO A 60 -10.50 -3.35 -19.38
CA PRO A 60 -11.18 -2.17 -18.88
C PRO A 60 -12.64 -2.48 -18.52
N ALA A 61 -13.07 -2.06 -17.34
CA ALA A 61 -14.43 -2.25 -16.85
C ALA A 61 -14.92 -1.00 -16.10
N LEU A 62 -16.24 -0.85 -16.03
CA LEU A 62 -16.86 0.13 -15.14
C LEU A 62 -16.89 -0.42 -13.70
N PRO A 63 -16.88 0.43 -12.66
CA PRO A 63 -16.84 -0.02 -11.26
C PRO A 63 -17.92 -1.05 -10.92
N TRP A 64 -19.17 -0.83 -11.34
CA TRP A 64 -20.28 -1.76 -11.06
C TRP A 64 -20.05 -3.18 -11.62
N ARG A 65 -19.36 -3.31 -12.76
CA ARG A 65 -19.01 -4.61 -13.34
C ARG A 65 -17.91 -5.29 -12.52
N ILE A 66 -16.94 -4.50 -12.05
CA ILE A 66 -15.88 -4.99 -11.18
C ILE A 66 -16.49 -5.52 -9.88
N GLU A 67 -17.38 -4.75 -9.25
CA GLU A 67 -18.07 -5.11 -8.01
C GLU A 67 -18.83 -6.44 -8.11
N ALA A 68 -19.59 -6.63 -9.19
CA ALA A 68 -20.38 -7.85 -9.41
C ALA A 68 -19.52 -9.08 -9.73
N GLU A 69 -18.37 -8.91 -10.41
CA GLU A 69 -17.59 -10.03 -10.95
C GLU A 69 -16.33 -10.38 -10.14
N ALA A 70 -15.78 -9.47 -9.33
CA ALA A 70 -14.54 -9.68 -8.60
C ALA A 70 -14.68 -10.66 -7.44
N ASP A 71 -13.68 -11.52 -7.25
CA ASP A 71 -13.51 -12.30 -6.02
C ASP A 71 -12.59 -11.57 -5.02
N ILE A 72 -11.65 -10.78 -5.56
CA ILE A 72 -10.76 -9.88 -4.83
C ILE A 72 -10.82 -8.52 -5.52
N LEU A 73 -10.97 -7.44 -4.76
CA LEU A 73 -10.95 -6.06 -5.26
C LEU A 73 -9.83 -5.29 -4.56
N CYS A 74 -8.97 -4.60 -5.30
CA CYS A 74 -8.07 -3.61 -4.72
C CYS A 74 -8.54 -2.21 -5.12
N THR A 75 -8.75 -1.34 -4.13
CA THR A 75 -8.83 0.11 -4.35
C THR A 75 -7.47 0.70 -4.02
N ALA A 76 -6.88 1.41 -4.98
CA ALA A 76 -5.55 2.00 -4.87
C ALA A 76 -5.49 3.30 -5.70
N THR A 77 -6.37 4.23 -5.35
CA THR A 77 -6.55 5.50 -6.05
C THR A 77 -5.85 6.65 -5.32
N SER A 78 -5.69 7.77 -6.02
CA SER A 78 -5.29 9.05 -5.45
C SER A 78 -6.50 9.97 -5.26
N VAL A 79 -7.67 9.41 -4.91
CA VAL A 79 -8.89 10.19 -4.68
C VAL A 79 -8.65 11.29 -3.63
N ALA A 80 -9.18 12.48 -3.86
CA ALA A 80 -9.02 13.58 -2.91
C ALA A 80 -9.87 13.36 -1.65
N VAL A 81 -9.49 14.02 -0.55
CA VAL A 81 -10.29 14.08 0.69
C VAL A 81 -11.72 14.51 0.36
N GLY A 82 -12.71 13.71 0.80
CA GLY A 82 -14.13 13.94 0.55
C GLY A 82 -14.64 13.67 -0.87
N ALA A 83 -13.80 13.19 -1.79
CA ALA A 83 -14.22 12.87 -3.16
C ALA A 83 -14.55 11.37 -3.39
N GLY A 84 -14.35 10.53 -2.36
CA GLY A 84 -14.82 9.15 -2.36
C GLY A 84 -16.34 9.04 -2.11
N PRO A 85 -16.91 7.83 -2.17
CA PRO A 85 -16.24 6.55 -2.44
C PRO A 85 -15.93 6.33 -3.93
N VAL A 86 -14.97 5.45 -4.23
CA VAL A 86 -14.55 5.09 -5.60
C VAL A 86 -15.32 3.89 -6.17
N ILE A 87 -16.13 3.25 -5.34
CA ILE A 87 -17.08 2.18 -5.70
C ILE A 87 -18.44 2.43 -5.02
N ALA A 88 -19.50 1.79 -5.50
CA ALA A 88 -20.85 2.00 -4.97
C ALA A 88 -21.15 1.13 -3.74
N GLY A 89 -20.55 -0.06 -3.65
CA GLY A 89 -20.70 -1.05 -2.59
C GLY A 89 -21.99 -1.86 -2.60
N ALA A 90 -22.73 -1.90 -3.72
CA ALA A 90 -24.11 -2.39 -3.74
C ALA A 90 -24.28 -3.83 -4.25
N ASP A 91 -23.59 -4.22 -5.33
CA ASP A 91 -23.73 -5.54 -5.97
C ASP A 91 -22.40 -6.29 -5.87
N LEU A 92 -22.16 -6.88 -4.70
CA LEU A 92 -20.91 -7.55 -4.35
C LEU A 92 -21.13 -9.04 -4.19
N LYS A 93 -20.16 -9.85 -4.60
CA LYS A 93 -20.15 -11.27 -4.23
C LYS A 93 -20.10 -11.41 -2.70
N PRO A 94 -20.85 -12.36 -2.10
CA PRO A 94 -20.84 -12.56 -0.65
C PRO A 94 -19.45 -12.83 -0.06
N HIS A 95 -18.55 -13.44 -0.83
CA HIS A 95 -17.18 -13.78 -0.43
C HIS A 95 -16.13 -12.76 -0.86
N LEU A 96 -16.53 -11.58 -1.36
CA LEU A 96 -15.60 -10.57 -1.85
C LEU A 96 -14.59 -10.20 -0.75
N HIS A 97 -13.31 -10.18 -1.11
CA HIS A 97 -12.26 -9.58 -0.28
C HIS A 97 -11.78 -8.28 -0.92
N ILE A 98 -11.79 -7.20 -0.16
CA ILE A 98 -11.30 -5.90 -0.59
C ILE A 98 -9.97 -5.60 0.10
N ASN A 99 -8.95 -5.22 -0.67
CA ASN A 99 -7.76 -4.54 -0.16
C ASN A 99 -7.97 -3.03 -0.38
N ALA A 100 -8.23 -2.28 0.68
CA ALA A 100 -8.31 -0.83 0.64
C ALA A 100 -6.91 -0.26 0.89
N VAL A 101 -6.25 0.21 -0.18
CA VAL A 101 -4.83 0.60 -0.17
C VAL A 101 -4.66 2.09 -0.37
N GLY A 102 -5.63 2.77 -0.99
CA GLY A 102 -5.55 4.21 -1.25
C GLY A 102 -6.01 5.07 -0.09
N SER A 103 -6.54 4.52 1.01
CA SER A 103 -6.93 5.29 2.20
C SER A 103 -5.75 5.41 3.16
N ASP A 104 -4.99 6.49 3.02
CA ASP A 104 -3.71 6.72 3.70
C ASP A 104 -3.58 8.14 4.28
N TYR A 105 -4.69 8.89 4.34
CA TYR A 105 -4.67 10.28 4.82
C TYR A 105 -5.96 10.65 5.55
N PRO A 106 -5.90 11.47 6.63
CA PRO A 106 -7.11 11.89 7.35
C PRO A 106 -8.21 12.47 6.44
N GLY A 107 -9.39 11.85 6.48
CA GLY A 107 -10.58 12.24 5.71
C GLY A 107 -10.61 11.75 4.25
N LYS A 108 -9.58 11.05 3.79
CA LYS A 108 -9.56 10.36 2.50
C LYS A 108 -10.05 8.93 2.69
N CYS A 109 -11.22 8.58 2.17
CA CYS A 109 -11.75 7.21 2.11
C CYS A 109 -12.06 6.84 0.66
N GLU A 110 -11.89 5.56 0.32
CA GLU A 110 -12.23 4.96 -0.95
C GLU A 110 -13.54 4.16 -0.89
N LEU A 111 -13.89 3.59 0.27
CA LEU A 111 -15.05 2.71 0.41
C LEU A 111 -16.26 3.41 1.04
N PRO A 112 -17.49 3.03 0.67
CA PRO A 112 -18.68 3.55 1.32
C PRO A 112 -18.81 3.02 2.75
N ARG A 113 -19.17 3.88 3.71
CA ARG A 113 -19.32 3.53 5.13
C ARG A 113 -20.23 2.31 5.37
N PHE A 114 -21.37 2.22 4.69
CA PHE A 114 -22.32 1.11 4.89
C PHE A 114 -21.72 -0.25 4.48
N LEU A 115 -20.81 -0.28 3.50
CA LEU A 115 -20.09 -1.50 3.11
C LEU A 115 -19.17 -1.92 4.25
N LEU A 116 -18.38 -0.98 4.77
CA LEU A 116 -17.46 -1.21 5.88
C LEU A 116 -18.20 -1.72 7.12
N GLU A 117 -19.34 -1.14 7.46
CA GLU A 117 -20.19 -1.56 8.59
C GLU A 117 -20.74 -2.99 8.44
N SER A 118 -20.85 -3.49 7.21
CA SER A 118 -21.31 -4.86 6.90
C SER A 118 -20.18 -5.87 6.76
N ALA A 119 -18.93 -5.40 6.60
CA ALA A 119 -17.76 -6.22 6.36
C ALA A 119 -17.07 -6.62 7.66
N LEU A 120 -16.27 -7.70 7.59
CA LEU A 120 -15.20 -7.89 8.55
C LEU A 120 -14.01 -7.03 8.13
N VAL A 121 -13.78 -5.92 8.83
CA VAL A 121 -12.68 -4.99 8.56
C VAL A 121 -11.46 -5.36 9.39
N VAL A 122 -10.32 -5.54 8.73
CA VAL A 122 -9.05 -5.97 9.30
C VAL A 122 -8.03 -4.88 9.00
N PRO A 123 -7.59 -4.08 9.98
CA PRO A 123 -6.53 -3.11 9.75
C PRO A 123 -5.14 -3.76 9.83
N ASP A 124 -4.15 -3.13 9.21
CA ASP A 124 -2.73 -3.40 9.49
C ASP A 124 -2.33 -2.99 10.92
N LEU A 125 -2.67 -1.75 11.31
CA LEU A 125 -2.48 -1.17 12.63
C LEU A 125 -3.71 -0.34 13.01
N ALA A 126 -4.45 -0.78 14.03
CA ALA A 126 -5.78 -0.22 14.32
C ALA A 126 -5.75 1.28 14.66
N ASP A 127 -4.77 1.72 15.46
CA ASP A 127 -4.66 3.13 15.86
C ASP A 127 -4.37 4.06 14.68
N GLN A 128 -3.64 3.59 13.67
CA GLN A 128 -3.31 4.34 12.47
C GLN A 128 -4.48 4.32 11.48
N ALA A 129 -5.04 3.14 11.22
CA ALA A 129 -6.23 2.95 10.37
C ALA A 129 -7.41 3.84 10.80
N ARG A 130 -7.61 4.05 12.11
CA ARG A 130 -8.65 4.97 12.63
C ARG A 130 -8.42 6.44 12.33
N ARG A 131 -7.19 6.84 11.99
CA ARG A 131 -6.82 8.24 11.73
C ARG A 131 -6.76 8.54 10.24
N GLU A 132 -6.33 7.57 9.43
CA GLU A 132 -6.01 7.80 8.02
C GLU A 132 -6.46 6.68 7.06
N GLY A 133 -6.86 5.51 7.60
CA GLY A 133 -7.43 4.39 6.84
C GLY A 133 -8.94 4.48 6.66
N GLU A 134 -9.55 3.43 6.13
CA GLU A 134 -11.01 3.30 6.00
C GLU A 134 -11.70 3.26 7.37
N CYS A 135 -11.02 2.76 8.40
CA CYS A 135 -11.54 2.70 9.76
C CYS A 135 -11.86 4.07 10.36
N GLN A 136 -11.42 5.17 9.76
CA GLN A 136 -11.74 6.53 10.24
C GLN A 136 -13.25 6.87 10.18
N VAL A 137 -14.05 6.13 9.41
CA VAL A 137 -15.52 6.28 9.36
C VAL A 137 -16.29 5.24 10.18
N LEU A 138 -15.57 4.39 10.93
CA LEU A 138 -16.13 3.33 11.76
C LEU A 138 -16.03 3.66 13.26
N GLU A 139 -16.99 3.14 14.01
CA GLU A 139 -16.86 3.04 15.47
C GLU A 139 -15.86 1.94 15.83
N GLU A 140 -15.15 2.09 16.94
CA GLU A 140 -14.06 1.19 17.35
C GLU A 140 -14.52 -0.28 17.48
N GLU A 141 -15.74 -0.51 17.96
CA GLU A 141 -16.32 -1.84 18.15
C GLU A 141 -16.66 -2.55 16.84
N ARG A 142 -16.63 -1.83 15.72
CA ARG A 142 -16.84 -2.38 14.37
C ARG A 142 -15.54 -2.79 13.70
N ILE A 143 -14.39 -2.40 14.25
CA ILE A 143 -13.08 -2.74 13.71
C ILE A 143 -12.70 -4.14 14.19
N GLY A 144 -12.39 -5.03 13.24
CA GLY A 144 -11.95 -6.38 13.53
C GLY A 144 -10.51 -6.42 14.06
N PRO A 145 -9.98 -7.63 14.27
CA PRO A 145 -8.62 -7.78 14.76
C PRO A 145 -7.59 -7.35 13.71
N GLU A 146 -6.46 -6.83 14.18
CA GLU A 146 -5.33 -6.44 13.35
C GLU A 146 -4.72 -7.63 12.60
N LEU A 147 -4.16 -7.38 11.42
CA LEU A 147 -3.60 -8.38 10.52
C LEU A 147 -2.58 -9.30 11.22
N HIS A 148 -1.72 -8.76 12.07
CA HIS A 148 -0.71 -9.56 12.76
C HIS A 148 -1.31 -10.61 13.70
N ARG A 149 -2.49 -10.37 14.29
CA ARG A 149 -3.18 -11.33 15.16
C ARG A 149 -3.75 -12.48 14.35
N ILE A 150 -4.33 -12.15 13.20
CA ILE A 150 -4.85 -13.10 12.21
C ILE A 150 -3.74 -14.03 11.72
N VAL A 151 -2.57 -13.47 11.38
CA VAL A 151 -1.42 -14.27 10.93
C VAL A 151 -0.93 -15.22 12.02
N LYS A 152 -0.90 -14.79 13.29
CA LYS A 152 -0.51 -15.65 14.43
C LYS A 152 -1.51 -16.75 14.75
N GLN A 153 -2.77 -16.60 14.36
CA GLN A 153 -3.88 -17.51 14.68
C GLN A 153 -4.56 -18.06 13.42
N ALA A 154 -3.78 -18.31 12.36
CA ALA A 154 -4.30 -18.61 11.02
C ALA A 154 -5.26 -19.83 10.97
N ASP A 155 -5.10 -20.79 11.88
CA ASP A 155 -5.95 -21.98 11.99
C ASP A 155 -7.38 -21.66 12.49
N GLY A 156 -7.59 -20.48 13.10
CA GLY A 156 -8.87 -20.02 13.65
C GLY A 156 -9.73 -19.20 12.67
N LEU A 157 -9.31 -19.02 11.42
CA LEU A 157 -9.97 -18.14 10.43
C LEU A 157 -11.10 -18.84 9.65
N THR A 158 -11.56 -20.00 10.12
CA THR A 158 -12.62 -20.78 9.49
C THR A 158 -13.92 -19.95 9.40
N GLY A 159 -14.44 -19.80 8.18
CA GLY A 159 -15.70 -19.08 7.91
C GLY A 159 -15.60 -17.57 7.71
N TRP A 160 -14.39 -16.98 7.72
CA TRP A 160 -14.20 -15.56 7.35
C TRP A 160 -14.04 -15.35 5.85
N ARG A 161 -13.66 -16.39 5.11
CA ARG A 161 -13.44 -16.30 3.65
C ARG A 161 -14.75 -16.34 2.86
N ASP A 162 -15.86 -16.75 3.49
CA ASP A 162 -17.18 -16.85 2.87
C ASP A 162 -18.07 -15.61 3.12
N ARG A 163 -17.50 -14.56 3.71
CA ARG A 163 -18.16 -13.27 3.97
C ARG A 163 -17.36 -12.13 3.36
N LEU A 164 -17.98 -10.96 3.28
CA LEU A 164 -17.32 -9.72 2.86
C LEU A 164 -16.22 -9.38 3.87
N THR A 165 -14.99 -9.22 3.37
CA THR A 165 -13.83 -8.84 4.19
C THR A 165 -13.12 -7.64 3.59
N VAL A 166 -12.66 -6.72 4.42
CA VAL A 166 -11.86 -5.56 4.00
C VAL A 166 -10.55 -5.61 4.75
N PHE A 167 -9.43 -5.62 4.04
CA PHE A 167 -8.13 -5.29 4.60
C PHE A 167 -7.93 -3.78 4.44
N ASP A 168 -7.87 -3.06 5.56
CA ASP A 168 -7.61 -1.62 5.62
C ASP A 168 -6.10 -1.41 5.77
N SER A 169 -5.46 -1.02 4.67
CA SER A 169 -4.02 -0.94 4.52
C SER A 169 -3.58 0.53 4.49
N THR A 170 -2.94 0.97 5.56
CA THR A 170 -2.34 2.32 5.68
C THR A 170 -0.82 2.31 5.45
N GLY A 171 -0.18 1.15 5.62
CA GLY A 171 1.26 0.97 5.52
C GLY A 171 1.95 1.30 6.84
N ILE A 172 2.76 0.36 7.36
CA ILE A 172 3.48 0.56 8.63
C ILE A 172 5.00 0.53 8.45
N PRO A 173 5.77 1.33 9.21
CA PRO A 173 7.24 1.37 9.08
C PRO A 173 7.94 0.03 9.24
N PHE A 174 7.29 -0.94 9.91
CA PHE A 174 7.82 -2.29 10.03
C PHE A 174 7.88 -3.03 8.68
N GLU A 175 6.93 -2.79 7.78
CA GLU A 175 6.92 -3.36 6.42
C GLU A 175 8.09 -2.83 5.60
N ASP A 176 8.35 -1.51 5.70
CA ASP A 176 9.50 -0.87 5.05
C ASP A 176 10.83 -1.41 5.56
N ALA A 177 10.96 -1.59 6.88
CA ALA A 177 12.17 -2.15 7.49
C ALA A 177 12.45 -3.58 6.99
N LEU A 178 11.42 -4.42 6.88
CA LEU A 178 11.56 -5.78 6.33
C LEU A 178 11.96 -5.77 4.85
N ALA A 179 11.37 -4.88 4.05
CA ALA A 179 11.74 -4.72 2.64
C ALA A 179 13.18 -4.23 2.48
N LEU A 180 13.61 -3.27 3.31
CA LEU A 180 14.97 -2.74 3.34
C LEU A 180 15.99 -3.83 3.70
N ASP A 181 15.71 -4.63 4.73
CA ASP A 181 16.57 -5.73 5.14
C ASP A 181 16.76 -6.75 4.00
N LEU A 182 15.66 -7.13 3.34
CA LEU A 182 15.70 -8.05 2.20
C LEU A 182 16.51 -7.48 1.03
N ILE A 183 16.23 -6.24 0.62
CA ILE A 183 16.93 -5.60 -0.50
C ILE A 183 18.42 -5.43 -0.18
N THR A 184 18.75 -5.10 1.06
CA THR A 184 20.14 -4.94 1.51
C THR A 184 20.90 -6.26 1.49
N ASP A 185 20.30 -7.35 1.96
CA ASP A 185 20.90 -8.70 1.89
C ASP A 185 21.12 -9.14 0.43
N LEU A 186 20.12 -8.93 -0.44
CA LEU A 186 20.24 -9.22 -1.87
C LEU A 186 21.35 -8.39 -2.55
N ALA A 187 21.43 -7.09 -2.24
CA ALA A 187 22.46 -6.20 -2.77
C ALA A 187 23.87 -6.65 -2.36
N ARG A 188 24.06 -7.01 -1.07
CA ARG A 188 25.33 -7.54 -0.55
C ARG A 188 25.72 -8.83 -1.27
N ARG A 189 24.81 -9.78 -1.44
CA ARG A 189 25.07 -11.04 -2.16
C ARG A 189 25.41 -10.83 -3.63
N ALA A 190 24.81 -9.83 -4.26
CA ALA A 190 25.07 -9.48 -5.66
C ALA A 190 26.32 -8.59 -5.85
N GLY A 191 26.95 -8.12 -4.77
CA GLY A 191 28.05 -7.15 -4.85
C GLY A 191 27.62 -5.80 -5.43
N ILE A 192 26.36 -5.42 -5.26
CA ILE A 192 25.78 -4.16 -5.77
C ILE A 192 25.68 -3.15 -4.63
N GLY A 193 26.11 -1.92 -4.88
CA GLY A 193 26.04 -0.82 -3.92
C GLY A 193 27.34 -0.01 -3.87
N ARG A 194 27.34 1.04 -3.03
CA ARG A 194 28.53 1.85 -2.74
C ARG A 194 28.41 2.37 -1.31
N ASP A 195 29.54 2.37 -0.60
CA ASP A 195 29.64 3.06 0.69
C ASP A 195 29.66 4.57 0.49
N ILE A 196 28.78 5.27 1.20
CA ILE A 196 28.69 6.72 1.22
C ILE A 196 28.80 7.16 2.67
N ALA A 197 29.80 7.98 2.98
CA ALA A 197 29.93 8.59 4.29
C ALA A 197 28.87 9.70 4.45
N PHE A 198 27.85 9.44 5.28
CA PHE A 198 26.83 10.44 5.63
C PHE A 198 27.16 11.23 6.89
N ALA A 199 27.95 10.63 7.78
CA ALA A 199 28.47 11.26 8.99
C ALA A 199 29.96 10.93 9.12
N ASP A 200 30.73 11.87 9.66
CA ASP A 200 32.13 11.63 9.98
C ASP A 200 32.21 10.77 11.25
N LEU A 201 32.29 9.46 11.05
CA LEU A 201 32.43 8.47 12.11
C LEU A 201 33.91 8.19 12.47
N GLU A 202 34.85 8.73 11.69
CA GLU A 202 36.30 8.57 11.89
C GLU A 202 36.94 9.82 12.52
N ALA A 203 36.13 10.77 12.99
CA ALA A 203 36.60 11.96 13.67
C ALA A 203 37.48 11.58 14.87
N GLY A 204 38.78 11.87 14.77
CA GLY A 204 39.76 11.71 15.87
C GLY A 204 39.42 12.55 17.11
N ALA A 205 38.47 13.48 16.99
CA ALA A 205 37.91 14.27 18.08
C ALA A 205 36.37 14.15 18.11
N PRO A 206 35.80 13.07 18.69
CA PRO A 206 34.35 12.82 18.69
C PRO A 206 33.51 13.86 19.48
N LYS A 207 34.18 14.77 20.21
CA LYS A 207 33.54 15.88 20.93
C LYS A 207 33.70 17.23 20.22
N ASP A 208 34.45 17.28 19.12
CA ASP A 208 34.70 18.50 18.38
C ASP A 208 33.90 18.47 17.06
N PRO A 209 32.75 19.15 16.99
CA PRO A 209 31.96 19.21 15.77
C PRO A 209 32.64 20.01 14.65
N TYR A 210 33.77 20.68 14.93
CA TYR A 210 34.57 21.41 13.95
C TYR A 210 35.84 20.63 13.55
N TRP A 211 36.02 19.41 14.05
CA TRP A 211 37.13 18.55 13.66
C TRP A 211 37.19 18.38 12.14
N GLY A 212 38.37 18.56 11.54
CA GLY A 212 38.55 18.47 10.09
C GLY A 212 38.03 19.68 9.30
N THR A 213 37.40 20.67 9.95
CA THR A 213 36.98 21.91 9.28
C THR A 213 38.21 22.80 9.12
N THR A 214 38.85 22.79 7.95
CA THR A 214 39.83 23.82 7.63
C THR A 214 39.08 25.15 7.56
N ALA A 215 39.35 26.06 8.49
CA ALA A 215 38.93 27.44 8.36
C ALA A 215 39.35 27.92 6.96
N THR A 216 38.38 28.05 6.05
CA THR A 216 38.60 28.87 4.87
C THR A 216 39.04 30.21 5.40
N ALA A 217 40.27 30.59 5.07
CA ALA A 217 40.95 31.79 5.50
C ALA A 217 39.96 32.93 5.70
N VAL A 218 39.91 33.48 6.91
CA VAL A 218 39.41 34.83 7.10
C VAL A 218 40.21 35.70 6.12
N PRO A 219 39.59 36.36 5.13
CA PRO A 219 40.33 37.28 4.28
C PRO A 219 41.06 38.27 5.18
N GLU A 220 42.37 38.42 5.02
CA GLU A 220 43.17 39.42 5.72
C GLU A 220 42.70 40.83 5.32
N GLU A 221 41.60 41.31 5.90
CA GLU A 221 41.26 42.73 5.92
C GLU A 221 41.40 43.27 7.34
N ARG A 222 42.64 43.31 7.82
CA ARG A 222 43.10 44.40 8.69
C ARG A 222 44.57 44.68 8.43
N ARG A 223 44.85 45.74 7.63
CA ARG A 223 45.76 46.85 7.98
C ARG A 223 46.19 47.60 6.72
N ALA A 224 45.61 48.79 6.52
CA ALA A 224 46.31 50.05 6.29
C ALA A 224 45.43 51.01 5.48
N VAL A 225 44.80 51.98 6.15
CA VAL A 225 44.93 53.37 5.72
C VAL A 225 45.09 54.20 7.00
N ARG A 226 46.08 55.10 6.92
CA ARG A 226 46.55 56.03 7.94
C ARG A 226 45.49 57.02 8.41
#